data_AF-A0A1T5DWE5-F1
#
_entry.id   AF-A0A1T5DWE5-F1
#
_cell.length_a   1.000
_cell.length_b   1.000
_cell.length_c   1.000
_cell.angle_alpha   90.00
_cell.angle_beta   90.00
_cell.angle_gamma   90.00
#
_symmetry.space_group_name_H-M   'P 1'
#
loop_
_entity.id
_entity.type
_entity.pdbx_description
1 polymer ?
#
loop_
_entity_poly.entity_id
_entity_poly.type
_entity_poly.pdbx_seq_one_letter_code
_entity_poly.pdbx_strand_id
1 'polypeptide(L)'
;MTLSADASGVFSIGPTPLLPDGAVDWASVDRLFAYCDGIGADGTTVLGIMGEAPKLEPEESLRIVRSAVANMPGNPVIVGASAPGLAAMRSLSPVPQGRCFGRDDRAASLIAH
;
A
#
# COMPACT_ATOMS: atom_id res chain seq x y z
N MET A 1 -11.82 2.42 -5.46
CA MET A 1 -13.02 1.70 -4.95
C MET A 1 -12.82 1.34 -3.47
N THR A 2 -13.87 1.02 -2.70
CA THR A 2 -13.75 0.45 -1.33
C THR A 2 -13.51 -1.06 -1.40
N LEU A 3 -12.55 -1.59 -0.65
CA LEU A 3 -12.38 -3.04 -0.46
C LEU A 3 -13.60 -3.58 0.31
N SER A 4 -14.16 -4.69 -0.16
CA SER A 4 -15.24 -5.43 0.50
C SER A 4 -14.81 -6.88 0.76
N ALA A 5 -15.62 -7.63 1.52
CA ALA A 5 -15.38 -9.05 1.78
C ALA A 5 -15.44 -9.92 0.51
N ASP A 6 -16.06 -9.42 -0.56
CA ASP A 6 -16.16 -10.10 -1.86
C ASP A 6 -14.94 -9.85 -2.77
N ALA A 7 -13.92 -9.13 -2.27
CA ALA A 7 -12.70 -8.88 -3.02
C ALA A 7 -12.03 -10.20 -3.44
N SER A 8 -11.75 -10.33 -4.74
CA SER A 8 -11.16 -11.51 -5.36
C SER A 8 -10.25 -11.07 -6.51
N GLY A 9 -9.40 -11.98 -6.98
CA GLY A 9 -8.43 -11.70 -8.04
C GLY A 9 -7.02 -11.47 -7.52
N VAL A 10 -6.23 -10.70 -8.27
CA VAL A 10 -4.78 -10.52 -8.04
C VAL A 10 -4.50 -9.17 -7.39
N PHE A 11 -3.94 -9.23 -6.19
CA PHE A 11 -3.50 -8.04 -5.44
C PHE A 11 -1.97 -8.05 -5.35
N SER A 12 -1.31 -7.20 -6.13
CA SER A 12 0.15 -7.13 -6.11
C SER A 12 0.67 -6.62 -4.76
N ILE A 13 1.77 -7.17 -4.28
CA ILE A 13 2.51 -6.59 -3.14
C ILE A 13 3.58 -5.69 -3.75
N GLY A 14 3.40 -4.38 -3.63
CA GLY A 14 4.31 -3.38 -4.18
C GLY A 14 5.55 -3.25 -3.30
N PRO A 15 6.74 -3.72 -3.72
CA PRO A 15 7.98 -3.38 -3.04
C PRO A 15 8.22 -1.87 -3.11
N THR A 16 9.06 -1.34 -2.23
CA THR A 16 9.55 0.04 -2.34
C THR A 16 10.82 0.06 -3.18
N PRO A 17 10.82 0.61 -4.41
CA PRO A 17 12.02 0.72 -5.21
C PRO A 17 13.00 1.69 -4.55
N LEU A 18 14.22 1.22 -4.29
CA LEU A 18 15.30 2.00 -3.69
C LEU A 18 16.46 2.16 -4.68
N LEU A 19 17.10 3.31 -4.64
CA LEU A 19 18.37 3.58 -5.27
C LEU A 19 19.51 2.86 -4.53
N PRO A 20 20.71 2.71 -5.14
CA PRO A 20 21.84 2.07 -4.48
C PRO A 20 22.30 2.72 -3.17
N ASP A 21 21.96 4.00 -2.97
CA ASP A 21 22.24 4.76 -1.73
C ASP A 21 21.14 4.62 -0.66
N GLY A 22 20.06 3.89 -0.96
CA GLY A 22 18.92 3.66 -0.07
C GLY A 22 17.81 4.71 -0.16
N ALA A 23 17.96 5.75 -0.99
CA ALA A 23 16.87 6.71 -1.22
C ALA A 23 15.76 6.08 -2.10
N VAL A 24 14.52 6.54 -1.94
CA VAL A 24 13.39 6.03 -2.75
C VAL A 24 13.55 6.45 -4.22
N ASP A 25 13.47 5.47 -5.13
CA ASP A 25 13.40 5.71 -6.57
C ASP A 25 11.96 6.00 -6.99
N TRP A 26 11.59 7.27 -6.91
CA TRP A 26 10.23 7.75 -7.21
C TRP A 26 9.77 7.47 -8.64
N ALA A 27 10.67 7.48 -9.62
CA ALA A 27 10.30 7.18 -11.00
C ALA A 27 9.94 5.69 -11.15
N SER A 28 10.66 4.82 -10.45
CA SER A 28 10.33 3.40 -10.40
C SER A 28 9.08 3.10 -9.58
N VAL A 29 8.77 3.87 -8.53
CA VAL A 29 7.50 3.77 -7.79
C VAL A 29 6.31 3.98 -8.72
N ASP A 30 6.31 5.08 -9.48
CA ASP A 30 5.17 5.38 -10.37
C ASP A 30 5.05 4.34 -11.50
N ARG A 31 6.18 3.92 -12.09
CA ARG A 31 6.21 2.87 -13.12
C ARG A 31 5.72 1.52 -12.59
N LEU A 32 6.06 1.16 -11.35
CA LEU A 32 5.65 -0.10 -10.72
C LEU A 32 4.12 -0.18 -10.66
N PHE A 33 3.48 0.86 -10.12
CA PHE A 33 2.02 0.84 -9.97
C PHE A 33 1.29 0.98 -11.30
N ALA A 34 1.81 1.79 -12.22
CA ALA A 34 1.26 1.86 -13.58
C ALA A 34 1.39 0.53 -14.32
N TYR A 35 2.48 -0.22 -14.08
CA TYR A 35 2.64 -1.57 -14.61
C TYR A 35 1.63 -2.54 -13.99
N CYS A 36 1.44 -2.53 -12.67
CA CYS A 36 0.44 -3.36 -11.99
C CYS A 36 -0.98 -3.12 -12.54
N ASP A 37 -1.35 -1.86 -12.77
CA ASP A 37 -2.61 -1.51 -13.42
C ASP A 37 -2.67 -2.01 -14.87
N GLY A 38 -1.60 -1.78 -15.64
CA GLY A 38 -1.52 -2.18 -17.05
C GLY A 38 -1.58 -3.69 -17.31
N ILE A 39 -1.15 -4.52 -16.35
CA ILE A 39 -1.31 -5.98 -16.43
C ILE A 39 -2.66 -6.48 -15.90
N GLY A 40 -3.53 -5.58 -15.44
CA GLY A 40 -4.88 -5.91 -14.97
C GLY A 40 -4.95 -6.42 -13.53
N ALA A 41 -4.07 -5.95 -12.63
CA ALA A 41 -4.20 -6.27 -11.22
C ALA A 41 -5.52 -5.69 -10.64
N ASP A 42 -6.23 -6.49 -9.85
CA ASP A 42 -7.48 -6.11 -9.19
C ASP A 42 -7.26 -5.21 -7.97
N GLY A 43 -6.00 -4.96 -7.60
CA GLY A 43 -5.60 -4.08 -6.50
C GLY A 43 -4.12 -4.19 -6.18
N THR A 44 -3.67 -3.40 -5.21
CA THR A 44 -2.30 -3.52 -4.68
C THR A 44 -2.26 -3.34 -3.17
N THR A 45 -1.32 -4.00 -2.53
CA THR A 45 -0.89 -3.72 -1.16
C THR A 45 0.42 -2.97 -1.19
N VAL A 46 0.53 -1.91 -0.39
CA VAL A 46 1.73 -1.08 -0.23
C VAL A 46 2.09 -0.95 1.24
N LEU A 47 3.36 -0.66 1.52
CA LEU A 47 3.91 -0.61 2.89
C LEU A 47 3.78 -1.97 3.62
N GLY A 48 4.05 -1.99 4.92
CA GLY A 48 4.22 -3.22 5.72
C GLY A 48 5.66 -3.75 5.71
N ILE A 49 5.88 -4.94 6.30
CA ILE A 49 7.22 -5.53 6.44
C ILE A 49 7.90 -5.72 5.07
N MET A 50 7.15 -6.22 4.09
CA MET A 50 7.63 -6.45 2.73
C MET A 50 7.83 -5.15 1.92
N GLY A 51 7.14 -4.07 2.30
CA GLY A 51 7.26 -2.74 1.69
C GLY A 51 8.34 -1.86 2.35
N GLU A 52 9.13 -2.43 3.26
CA GLU A 52 10.21 -1.75 3.98
C GLU A 52 9.76 -0.56 4.85
N ALA A 53 8.48 -0.52 5.23
CA ALA A 53 7.88 0.59 5.96
C ALA A 53 8.64 1.03 7.24
N PRO A 54 9.29 0.15 8.02
CA PRO A 54 10.08 0.58 9.19
C PRO A 54 11.34 1.40 8.86
N LYS A 55 11.77 1.46 7.60
CA LYS A 55 12.98 2.17 7.15
C LYS A 55 12.68 3.50 6.46
N LEU A 56 11.41 3.81 6.22
CA LEU A 56 10.99 4.99 5.49
C LEU A 56 10.62 6.13 6.43
N GLU A 57 10.88 7.35 6.00
CA GLU A 57 10.34 8.51 6.67
C GLU A 57 8.81 8.57 6.49
N PRO A 58 8.06 9.17 7.45
CA PRO A 58 6.60 9.26 7.35
C PRO A 58 6.13 9.93 6.04
N GLU A 59 6.85 10.94 5.58
CA GLU A 59 6.53 11.66 4.33
C GLU A 59 6.72 10.79 3.09
N GLU A 60 7.73 9.92 3.09
CA GLU A 60 8.00 8.98 2.02
C GLU A 60 6.90 7.92 1.95
N SER A 61 6.52 7.38 3.10
CA SER A 61 5.40 6.44 3.22
C SER A 61 4.12 7.04 2.66
N LEU A 62 3.81 8.28 3.02
CA LEU A 62 2.66 9.01 2.48
C LEU A 62 2.76 9.24 0.97
N ARG A 63 3.95 9.53 0.45
CA ARG A 63 4.16 9.74 -0.99
C ARG A 63 3.98 8.44 -1.77
N ILE A 64 4.46 7.30 -1.28
CA ILE A 64 4.25 5.99 -1.90
C ILE A 64 2.75 5.67 -2.01
N VAL A 65 2.00 5.90 -0.93
CA VAL A 65 0.54 5.67 -0.95
C VAL A 65 -0.14 6.58 -1.99
N ARG A 66 0.26 7.86 -2.07
CA ARG A 66 -0.26 8.78 -3.10
C ARG A 66 0.06 8.30 -4.52
N SER A 67 1.28 7.84 -4.78
CA SER A 67 1.67 7.28 -6.07
C SER A 67 0.86 6.03 -6.42
N ALA A 68 0.62 5.12 -5.47
CA ALA A 68 -0.20 3.93 -5.70
C ALA A 68 -1.64 4.30 -6.10
N VAL A 69 -2.27 5.22 -5.36
CA VAL A 69 -3.64 5.69 -5.66
C VAL A 69 -3.72 6.39 -7.01
N ALA A 70 -2.70 7.18 -7.38
CA ALA A 70 -2.68 7.91 -8.65
C ALA A 70 -2.51 6.99 -9.88
N ASN A 71 -1.73 5.91 -9.73
CA ASN A 71 -1.37 5.02 -10.84
C ASN A 71 -2.21 3.74 -10.91
N MET A 72 -3.16 3.53 -10.00
CA MET A 72 -4.12 2.42 -10.02
C MET A 72 -5.57 2.93 -9.97
N PRO A 73 -6.02 3.65 -11.01
CA PRO A 73 -7.33 4.28 -11.01
C PRO A 73 -8.45 3.24 -10.95
N GLY A 74 -9.40 3.44 -10.03
CA GLY A 74 -10.54 2.53 -9.85
C GLY A 74 -10.22 1.34 -8.93
N ASN A 75 -8.98 0.87 -8.91
CA ASN A 75 -8.56 -0.29 -8.13
C ASN A 75 -8.36 0.03 -6.63
N PRO A 76 -8.61 -0.93 -5.72
CA PRO A 76 -8.30 -0.82 -4.29
C PRO A 76 -6.79 -0.78 -4.01
N VAL A 77 -6.39 0.14 -3.12
CA VAL A 77 -5.03 0.22 -2.56
C VAL A 77 -5.10 -0.08 -1.06
N ILE A 78 -4.42 -1.13 -0.64
CA ILE A 78 -4.33 -1.59 0.74
C ILE A 78 -3.03 -1.08 1.34
N VAL A 79 -3.11 -0.41 2.50
CA VAL A 79 -1.93 0.20 3.15
C VAL A 79 -1.59 -0.57 4.41
N GLY A 80 -0.43 -1.22 4.43
CA GLY A 80 0.11 -1.85 5.63
C GLY A 80 0.52 -0.79 6.67
N ALA A 81 -0.25 -0.67 7.74
CA ALA A 81 0.00 0.31 8.81
C ALA A 81 0.76 -0.28 10.01
N SER A 82 1.24 -1.53 9.94
CA SER A 82 1.96 -2.18 11.03
C SER A 82 3.29 -1.48 11.31
N ALA A 83 3.31 -0.62 12.33
CA ALA A 83 4.49 0.04 12.86
C ALA A 83 4.54 -0.14 14.39
N PRO A 84 5.73 -0.25 15.00
CA PRO A 84 5.88 -0.22 16.46
C PRO A 84 5.60 1.20 16.97
N GLY A 85 4.31 1.59 17.04
CA GLY A 85 3.88 2.88 17.57
C GLY A 85 2.64 3.48 16.89
N LEU A 86 1.70 3.99 17.70
CA LEU A 86 0.45 4.60 17.24
C LEU A 86 0.64 5.90 16.44
N ALA A 87 1.76 6.60 16.62
CA ALA A 87 2.06 7.84 15.90
C ALA A 87 2.26 7.64 14.40
N ALA A 88 3.04 6.61 14.01
CA ALA A 88 3.22 6.24 12.62
C ALA A 88 1.89 5.81 11.98
N MET A 89 1.08 5.03 12.69
CA MET A 89 -0.27 4.65 12.25
C MET A 89 -1.17 5.86 12.00
N ARG A 90 -1.16 6.85 12.92
CA ARG A 90 -1.94 8.09 12.79
C ARG A 90 -1.51 8.94 11.60
N SER A 91 -0.21 9.00 11.29
CA SER A 91 0.29 9.80 10.17
C SER A 91 -0.25 9.33 8.82
N LEU A 92 -0.52 8.01 8.69
CA LEU A 92 -1.09 7.40 7.51
C LEU A 92 -2.63 7.44 7.48
N SER A 93 -3.29 7.71 8.63
CA SER A 93 -4.74 7.80 8.79
C SER A 93 -5.46 8.92 8.01
N PRO A 94 -4.88 10.13 7.81
CA PRO A 94 -5.51 11.18 6.99
C PRO A 94 -5.43 10.91 5.48
N VAL A 95 -4.54 10.03 5.03
CA VAL A 95 -4.73 9.40 3.71
C VAL A 95 -5.94 8.48 3.88
N PRO A 96 -6.95 8.51 3.00
CA PRO A 96 -8.15 7.71 3.21
C PRO A 96 -7.82 6.20 3.30
N GLN A 97 -7.54 5.73 4.53
CA GLN A 97 -7.41 4.33 4.92
C GLN A 97 -8.79 3.66 5.01
N GLY A 98 -9.85 4.47 4.98
CA GLY A 98 -11.25 4.09 5.09
C GLY A 98 -11.83 3.30 3.92
N ARG A 99 -10.99 2.53 3.21
CA ARG A 99 -11.43 1.63 2.15
C ARG A 99 -10.90 0.21 2.32
N CYS A 100 -10.42 -0.16 3.51
CA CYS A 100 -9.96 -1.52 3.85
C CYS A 100 -10.80 -2.23 4.93
N PHE A 101 -11.66 -1.52 5.68
CA PHE A 101 -12.44 -2.13 6.75
C PHE A 101 -13.92 -2.27 6.36
N GLY A 102 -14.23 -3.39 5.70
CA GLY A 102 -15.55 -3.97 5.79
C GLY A 102 -15.78 -4.41 7.24
N ARG A 103 -16.95 -4.07 7.79
CA ARG A 103 -17.39 -4.37 9.15
C ARG A 103 -17.69 -5.87 9.28
N ASP A 104 -16.68 -6.72 9.17
CA ASP A 104 -16.75 -8.15 9.52
C ASP A 104 -15.34 -8.66 9.89
N ASP A 105 -15.14 -8.94 11.18
CA ASP A 105 -13.88 -9.22 11.88
C ASP A 105 -13.21 -10.56 11.50
N ARG A 106 -13.11 -10.93 10.22
CA ARG A 106 -12.52 -12.23 9.81
C ARG A 106 -11.37 -12.19 8.81
N ALA A 107 -11.08 -11.06 8.17
CA ALA A 107 -10.03 -10.99 7.14
C ALA A 107 -8.63 -10.61 7.66
N ALA A 108 -8.50 -10.14 8.90
CA ALA A 108 -7.24 -9.64 9.45
C ALA A 108 -6.17 -10.72 9.75
N SER A 109 -6.47 -12.01 9.54
CA SER A 109 -5.59 -13.12 9.93
C SER A 109 -4.66 -13.64 8.82
N LEU A 110 -4.78 -13.20 7.56
CA LEU A 110 -4.10 -13.88 6.45
C LEU A 110 -2.74 -13.30 6.01
N ILE A 111 -2.28 -12.18 6.59
CA ILE A 111 -1.02 -11.51 6.19
C ILE A 111 -0.04 -11.43 7.38
N ALA A 112 -0.12 -12.38 8.32
CA ALA A 112 0.77 -12.44 9.47
C ALA A 112 1.16 -13.89 9.79
N HIS A 113 1.76 -14.58 8.83
CA HIS A 113 2.61 -15.75 9.07
C HIS A 113 3.85 -15.66 8.18
#